data_AF-A0A290HW85-F1
#
_entry.id   AF-A0A290HW85-F1
#
_cell.length_a   1.000
_cell.length_b   1.000
_cell.length_c   1.000
_cell.angle_alpha   90.00
_cell.angle_beta   90.00
_cell.angle_gamma   90.00
#
_symmetry.space_group_name_H-M   'P 1'
#
loop_
_entity.id
_entity.type
_entity.pdbx_description
1 polymer ?
#
loop_
_entity_poly.entity_id
_entity_poly.type
_entity_poly.pdbx_seq_one_letter_code
_entity_poly.pdbx_strand_id
1 'polypeptide(L)'
;MKRRYFLGLMGATLVGSLAQADELKHPDIWLKDEQKVIFDSVMKKLDMVERTVGYANFNLISFDETLKIAKNYPKIGAFTPAEIAYIEEIFYTDPVIYGFYGKRTVEDLSHSIPEKDVIKIDGTGHYVYRETSQELLTRLMKDIGPTLILTSGVRSVMKQLSLHMEKIKNENGNITIATRSLVPPGFSYHSVGDFDVGKRGWGRQNFTANFARTEEFWNLQKLSYVSTRYTIGNGDGVRYEPWHVKIV
;
A
#
# COMPACT_ATOMS: atom_id res chain seq x y z
N MET A 1 -27.31 -33.19 -10.95
CA MET A 1 -26.86 -33.75 -9.65
C MET A 1 -25.34 -33.92 -9.73
N LYS A 2 -24.52 -33.14 -9.03
CA LYS A 2 -24.22 -33.29 -7.59
C LYS A 2 -23.87 -31.91 -6.98
N ARG A 3 -24.77 -31.38 -6.14
CA ARG A 3 -24.48 -30.36 -5.12
C ARG A 3 -23.92 -31.10 -3.91
N ARG A 4 -22.69 -30.81 -3.49
CA ARG A 4 -22.15 -31.04 -2.12
C ARG A 4 -20.66 -30.69 -2.14
N TYR A 5 -20.32 -29.52 -1.58
CA TYR A 5 -19.09 -29.19 -0.81
C TYR A 5 -19.06 -27.68 -0.54
N PHE A 6 -20.14 -27.11 0.02
CA PHE A 6 -20.14 -25.70 0.46
C PHE A 6 -21.01 -25.47 1.70
N LEU A 7 -21.04 -26.46 2.59
CA LEU A 7 -21.60 -26.32 3.94
C LEU A 7 -20.60 -26.92 4.91
N GLY A 8 -19.73 -26.05 5.41
CA GLY A 8 -18.70 -26.40 6.38
C GLY A 8 -17.94 -25.15 6.82
N LEU A 9 -18.64 -24.08 7.18
CA LEU A 9 -18.09 -22.90 7.87
C LEU A 9 -19.23 -22.00 8.38
N MET A 10 -20.17 -22.59 9.13
CA MET A 10 -21.04 -21.86 10.05
C MET A 10 -20.83 -22.45 11.43
N GLY A 11 -19.82 -21.94 12.14
CA GLY A 11 -19.45 -22.46 13.46
C GLY A 11 -18.01 -22.14 13.84
N ALA A 12 -17.60 -20.87 13.72
CA ALA A 12 -16.35 -20.38 14.31
C ALA A 12 -16.50 -18.89 14.62
N THR A 13 -17.38 -18.58 15.58
CA THR A 13 -17.35 -17.31 16.29
C THR A 13 -16.04 -17.19 17.08
N LEU A 14 -15.31 -16.09 16.87
CA LEU A 14 -14.22 -15.54 17.71
C LEU A 14 -12.78 -16.08 17.59
N VAL A 15 -12.40 -16.85 16.56
CA VAL A 15 -10.97 -17.16 16.28
C VAL A 15 -10.61 -16.80 14.83
N GLY A 16 -10.84 -15.55 14.46
CA GLY A 16 -10.73 -15.05 13.08
C GLY A 16 -9.63 -14.01 12.89
N SER A 17 -8.40 -14.28 13.32
CA SER A 17 -7.22 -13.49 12.96
C SER A 17 -5.92 -14.28 12.89
N LEU A 18 -5.96 -15.61 13.05
CA LEU A 18 -4.78 -16.48 13.01
C LEU A 18 -5.03 -17.62 12.02
N ALA A 19 -5.15 -17.27 10.73
CA ALA A 19 -4.97 -18.25 9.67
C ALA A 19 -3.48 -18.23 9.33
N GLN A 20 -2.78 -19.26 9.83
CA GLN A 20 -1.34 -19.46 9.84
C GLN A 20 -0.65 -19.13 8.51
N ALA A 21 0.19 -18.11 8.54
CA ALA A 21 1.49 -18.21 7.91
C ALA A 21 2.37 -19.04 8.86
N ASP A 22 3.03 -20.09 8.38
CA ASP A 22 4.08 -20.75 9.16
C ASP A 22 5.23 -19.76 9.32
N GLU A 23 5.21 -19.02 10.42
CA GLU A 23 6.17 -17.97 10.74
C GLU A 23 7.46 -18.59 11.28
N LEU A 24 8.56 -18.41 10.56
CA LEU A 24 9.78 -17.96 11.22
C LEU A 24 9.39 -16.71 12.02
N LYS A 25 9.08 -16.89 13.31
CA LYS A 25 8.72 -15.79 14.20
C LYS A 25 9.97 -14.93 14.41
N HIS A 26 10.13 -13.94 13.53
CA HIS A 26 11.01 -12.81 13.82
C HIS A 26 10.51 -12.15 15.10
N PRO A 27 11.38 -11.87 16.08
CA PRO A 27 10.98 -11.07 17.23
C PRO A 27 10.48 -9.72 16.71
N ASP A 28 9.43 -9.20 17.34
CA ASP A 28 8.91 -7.89 16.97
C ASP A 28 9.97 -6.82 17.15
N ILE A 29 10.21 -6.05 16.09
CA ILE A 29 11.11 -4.90 16.09
C ILE A 29 10.25 -3.65 16.25
N TRP A 30 10.67 -2.79 17.17
CA TRP A 30 9.94 -1.60 17.57
C TRP A 30 10.74 -0.34 17.24
N LEU A 31 10.02 0.74 16.99
CA LEU A 31 10.57 2.09 16.92
C LEU A 31 11.26 2.41 18.24
N LYS A 32 12.56 2.72 18.18
CA LYS A 32 13.37 3.03 19.36
C LYS A 32 12.95 4.37 19.96
N ASP A 33 13.09 4.53 21.28
CA ASP A 33 12.72 5.77 21.96
C ASP A 33 13.49 6.97 21.42
N GLU A 34 14.76 6.79 21.08
CA GLU A 34 15.60 7.84 20.51
C GLU A 34 15.16 8.25 19.10
N GLN A 35 14.48 7.35 18.37
CA GLN A 35 13.98 7.61 17.01
C GLN A 35 12.61 8.30 17.01
N LYS A 36 11.86 8.34 18.12
CA LYS A 36 10.48 8.88 18.15
C LYS A 36 10.40 10.35 17.73
N VAL A 37 11.33 11.17 18.19
CA VAL A 37 11.35 12.61 17.87
C VAL A 37 11.58 12.83 16.36
N ILE A 38 12.53 12.12 15.76
CA ILE A 38 12.81 12.25 14.33
C ILE A 38 11.69 11.67 13.48
N PHE A 39 11.10 10.55 13.91
CA PHE A 39 9.95 9.91 13.29
C PHE A 39 8.74 10.86 13.22
N ASP A 40 8.37 11.49 14.34
CA ASP A 40 7.25 12.44 14.38
C ASP A 40 7.53 13.68 13.54
N SER A 41 8.78 14.16 13.52
CA SER A 41 9.19 15.30 12.69
C SER A 41 9.04 15.01 11.20
N VAL A 42 9.55 13.86 10.74
CA VAL A 42 9.42 13.42 9.34
C VAL A 42 7.96 13.22 8.96
N MET A 43 7.16 12.51 9.78
CA MET A 43 5.73 12.33 9.54
C MET A 43 5.00 13.66 9.38
N LYS A 44 5.27 14.62 10.27
CA LYS A 44 4.66 15.95 10.22
C LYS A 44 5.01 16.69 8.93
N LYS A 45 6.28 16.66 8.50
CA LYS A 45 6.70 17.31 7.25
C LYS A 45 6.07 16.64 6.03
N LEU A 46 6.01 15.31 5.98
CA LEU A 46 5.35 14.58 4.89
C LEU A 46 3.85 14.92 4.81
N ASP A 47 3.13 14.96 5.93
CA ASP A 47 1.72 15.40 5.98
C ASP A 47 1.55 16.84 5.47
N MET A 48 2.46 17.75 5.87
CA MET A 48 2.42 19.13 5.38
C MET A 48 2.75 19.25 3.89
N VAL A 49 3.67 18.42 3.36
CA VAL A 49 3.95 18.35 1.92
C VAL A 49 2.73 17.82 1.18
N GLU A 50 2.12 16.72 1.62
CA GLU A 50 0.91 16.15 1.01
C GLU A 50 -0.22 17.18 0.96
N ARG A 51 -0.46 17.91 2.05
CA ARG A 51 -1.47 18.99 2.10
C ARG A 51 -1.15 20.14 1.14
N THR A 52 0.13 20.42 0.91
CA THR A 52 0.58 21.50 0.03
C THR A 52 0.43 21.14 -1.44
N VAL A 53 0.82 19.92 -1.84
CA VAL A 53 0.72 19.48 -3.25
C VAL A 53 -0.66 18.92 -3.60
N GLY A 54 -1.42 18.50 -2.60
CA GLY A 54 -2.70 17.81 -2.75
C GLY A 54 -2.53 16.29 -2.89
N TYR A 55 -3.53 15.56 -2.40
CA TYR A 55 -3.54 14.09 -2.33
C TYR A 55 -3.13 13.42 -3.65
N ALA A 56 -3.69 13.88 -4.78
CA ALA A 56 -3.41 13.30 -6.08
C ALA A 56 -1.93 13.43 -6.47
N ASN A 57 -1.37 14.63 -6.38
CA ASN A 57 0.02 14.89 -6.78
C ASN A 57 1.01 14.22 -5.82
N PHE A 58 0.66 14.05 -4.55
CA PHE A 58 1.52 13.35 -3.59
C PHE A 58 1.75 11.88 -3.95
N ASN A 59 0.89 11.27 -4.76
CA ASN A 59 1.13 9.94 -5.31
C ASN A 59 2.29 9.88 -6.33
N LEU A 60 2.74 11.03 -6.86
CA LEU A 60 3.73 11.08 -7.95
C LEU A 60 5.07 11.69 -7.53
N ILE A 61 5.08 12.65 -6.60
CA ILE A 61 6.31 13.39 -6.30
C ILE A 61 7.43 12.48 -5.79
N SER A 62 8.65 12.76 -6.24
CA SER A 62 9.87 12.07 -5.82
C SER A 62 10.40 12.60 -4.48
N PHE A 63 11.45 11.97 -3.97
CA PHE A 63 12.18 12.46 -2.81
C PHE A 63 12.77 13.86 -3.05
N ASP A 64 13.45 14.07 -4.18
CA ASP A 64 14.08 15.36 -4.50
C ASP A 64 13.06 16.50 -4.63
N GLU A 65 11.90 16.20 -5.24
CA GLU A 65 10.79 17.15 -5.33
C GLU A 65 10.23 17.47 -3.94
N THR A 66 10.07 16.45 -3.09
CA THR A 66 9.63 16.60 -1.69
C THR A 66 10.57 17.51 -0.91
N LEU A 67 11.90 17.31 -1.01
CA LEU A 67 12.90 18.17 -0.38
C LEU A 67 12.82 19.61 -0.89
N LYS A 68 12.70 19.79 -2.22
CA LYS A 68 12.55 21.09 -2.86
C LYS A 68 11.29 21.82 -2.41
N ILE A 69 10.15 21.12 -2.33
CA ILE A 69 8.89 21.67 -1.83
C ILE A 69 9.06 22.08 -0.37
N ALA A 70 9.50 21.19 0.51
CA ALA A 70 9.64 21.49 1.93
C ALA A 70 10.55 22.70 2.19
N LYS A 71 11.68 22.81 1.46
CA LYS A 71 12.59 23.96 1.53
C LYS A 71 11.94 25.28 1.09
N ASN A 72 11.11 25.25 0.04
CA ASN A 72 10.51 26.45 -0.55
C ASN A 72 9.22 26.91 0.15
N TYR A 73 8.65 26.10 1.04
CA TYR A 73 7.46 26.45 1.82
C TYR A 73 7.84 26.68 3.29
N PRO A 74 7.97 27.94 3.76
CA PRO A 74 8.49 28.26 5.09
C PRO A 74 7.75 27.58 6.26
N LYS A 75 6.46 27.27 6.09
CA LYS A 75 5.67 26.57 7.11
C LYS A 75 6.11 25.12 7.30
N ILE A 76 6.62 24.46 6.25
CA ILE A 76 7.14 23.09 6.31
C ILE A 76 8.58 23.12 6.82
N GLY A 77 9.39 23.98 6.20
CA GLY A 77 10.82 24.07 6.44
C GLY A 77 11.59 22.91 5.79
N ALA A 78 12.86 23.16 5.46
CA ALA A 78 13.72 22.14 4.88
C ALA A 78 13.85 20.91 5.80
N PHE A 79 13.96 19.72 5.22
CA PHE A 79 14.39 18.54 5.96
C PHE A 79 15.84 18.73 6.43
N THR A 80 16.09 18.45 7.70
CA THR A 80 17.41 18.47 8.32
C THR A 80 18.22 17.25 7.86
N PRO A 81 19.56 17.28 7.97
CA PRO A 81 20.38 16.12 7.66
C PRO A 81 19.98 14.85 8.45
N ALA A 82 19.57 14.99 9.71
CA ALA A 82 19.12 13.88 10.52
C ALA A 82 17.79 13.28 10.03
N GLU A 83 16.86 14.13 9.54
CA GLU A 83 15.59 13.64 8.98
C GLU A 83 15.82 12.93 7.64
N ILE A 84 16.71 13.44 6.80
CA ILE A 84 17.11 12.81 5.53
C ILE A 84 17.76 11.46 5.82
N ALA A 85 18.74 11.40 6.72
CA ALA A 85 19.39 10.15 7.11
C ALA A 85 18.41 9.11 7.68
N TYR A 86 17.39 9.57 8.42
CA TYR A 86 16.33 8.69 8.93
C TYR A 86 15.44 8.14 7.80
N ILE A 87 15.10 8.95 6.80
CA ILE A 87 14.36 8.51 5.62
C ILE A 87 15.18 7.47 4.83
N GLU A 88 16.48 7.72 4.65
CA GLU A 88 17.42 6.79 4.02
C GLU A 88 17.51 5.47 4.80
N GLU A 89 17.62 5.52 6.13
CA GLU A 89 17.61 4.34 7.00
C GLU A 89 16.36 3.48 6.74
N ILE A 90 15.16 4.09 6.72
CA ILE A 90 13.91 3.36 6.43
C ILE A 90 13.94 2.75 5.02
N PHE A 91 14.39 3.49 4.01
CA PHE A 91 14.35 3.05 2.61
C PHE A 91 15.36 1.95 2.31
N TYR A 92 16.58 2.01 2.86
CA TYR A 92 17.66 1.09 2.55
C TYR A 92 17.75 -0.11 3.48
N THR A 93 17.02 -0.13 4.61
CA THR A 93 16.96 -1.30 5.47
C THR A 93 16.39 -2.51 4.73
N ASP A 94 17.07 -3.66 4.83
CA ASP A 94 16.55 -4.94 4.32
C ASP A 94 15.34 -5.38 5.16
N PRO A 95 14.13 -5.43 4.58
CA PRO A 95 12.91 -5.70 5.33
C PRO A 95 12.74 -7.17 5.72
N VAL A 96 13.67 -8.06 5.33
CA VAL A 96 13.70 -9.45 5.81
C VAL A 96 13.75 -9.51 7.34
N ILE A 97 14.40 -8.53 7.99
CA ILE A 97 14.44 -8.43 9.46
C ILE A 97 13.06 -8.20 10.08
N TYR A 98 12.11 -7.66 9.31
CA TYR A 98 10.71 -7.46 9.71
C TYR A 98 9.80 -8.61 9.27
N GLY A 99 10.36 -9.67 8.68
CA GLY A 99 9.62 -10.80 8.13
C GLY A 99 8.90 -10.50 6.82
N PHE A 100 9.37 -9.52 6.04
CA PHE A 100 8.90 -9.29 4.68
C PHE A 100 9.93 -9.77 3.66
N TYR A 101 9.46 -10.51 2.66
CA TYR A 101 10.30 -11.22 1.69
C TYR A 101 9.94 -10.89 0.24
N GLY A 102 9.07 -9.91 0.02
CA GLY A 102 8.68 -9.46 -1.30
C GLY A 102 9.84 -8.79 -2.05
N LYS A 103 9.72 -8.71 -3.37
CA LYS A 103 10.79 -8.12 -4.21
C LYS A 103 10.81 -6.61 -4.08
N ARG A 104 12.02 -6.04 -4.04
CA ARG A 104 12.23 -4.60 -4.25
C ARG A 104 11.70 -4.22 -5.63
N THR A 105 10.90 -3.17 -5.68
CA THR A 105 10.29 -2.63 -6.91
C THR A 105 10.95 -1.33 -7.35
N VAL A 106 11.63 -0.65 -6.42
CA VAL A 106 12.38 0.58 -6.66
C VAL A 106 13.73 0.52 -5.92
N GLU A 107 14.81 0.71 -6.66
CA GLU A 107 16.19 0.68 -6.13
C GLU A 107 16.67 2.02 -5.57
N ASP A 108 16.10 3.12 -6.05
CA ASP A 108 16.54 4.48 -5.74
C ASP A 108 15.47 5.27 -4.98
N LEU A 109 15.88 5.91 -3.87
CA LEU A 109 15.01 6.78 -3.07
C LEU A 109 14.51 7.97 -3.89
N SER A 110 15.34 8.48 -4.81
CA SER A 110 15.01 9.60 -5.70
C SER A 110 14.28 9.18 -6.98
N HIS A 111 13.84 7.93 -7.07
CA HIS A 111 13.02 7.45 -8.19
C HIS A 111 11.81 8.36 -8.44
N SER A 112 11.63 8.74 -9.70
CA SER A 112 10.54 9.57 -10.17
C SER A 112 9.62 8.78 -11.10
N ILE A 113 8.33 9.07 -11.03
CA ILE A 113 7.31 8.49 -11.89
C ILE A 113 7.00 9.53 -12.97
N PRO A 114 7.34 9.28 -14.25
CA PRO A 114 7.09 10.27 -15.29
C PRO A 114 5.59 10.48 -15.49
N GLU A 115 5.12 11.73 -15.47
CA GLU A 115 3.69 12.05 -15.66
C GLU A 115 3.13 11.51 -16.98
N LYS A 116 3.98 11.42 -18.02
CA LYS A 116 3.61 10.84 -19.31
C LYS A 116 3.20 9.37 -19.22
N ASP A 117 3.72 8.62 -18.24
CA ASP A 117 3.51 7.17 -18.10
C ASP A 117 2.27 6.84 -17.26
N VAL A 118 1.62 7.87 -16.69
CA VAL A 118 0.44 7.71 -15.83
C VAL A 118 -0.74 8.52 -16.36
N ILE A 119 -1.94 8.10 -15.96
CA ILE A 119 -3.19 8.81 -16.22
C ILE A 119 -3.97 8.97 -14.93
N LYS A 120 -4.49 10.18 -14.69
CA LYS A 120 -5.35 10.46 -13.55
C LYS A 120 -6.72 9.82 -13.77
N ILE A 121 -7.25 9.17 -12.75
CA ILE A 121 -8.60 8.60 -12.78
C ILE A 121 -9.55 9.57 -12.06
N ASP A 122 -10.49 10.13 -12.83
CA ASP A 122 -11.38 11.18 -12.37
C ASP A 122 -12.18 10.79 -11.12
N GLY A 123 -12.28 11.73 -10.18
CA GLY A 123 -13.03 11.56 -8.93
C GLY A 123 -12.38 10.64 -7.89
N THR A 124 -11.22 10.02 -8.18
CA THR A 124 -10.55 9.10 -7.24
C THR A 124 -9.41 9.75 -6.46
N GLY A 125 -8.81 10.82 -7.01
CA GLY A 125 -7.56 11.36 -6.47
C GLY A 125 -6.34 10.47 -6.73
N HIS A 126 -6.45 9.47 -7.60
CA HIS A 126 -5.37 8.55 -7.94
C HIS A 126 -5.02 8.57 -9.42
N TYR A 127 -3.86 8.00 -9.72
CA TYR A 127 -3.37 7.72 -11.05
C TYR A 127 -3.25 6.22 -11.25
N VAL A 128 -3.29 5.74 -12.48
CA VAL A 128 -2.80 4.39 -12.85
C VAL A 128 -1.77 4.53 -13.95
N TYR A 129 -0.86 3.56 -14.07
CA TYR A 129 0.03 3.51 -15.23
C TYR A 129 -0.79 3.34 -16.50
N ARG A 130 -0.35 4.00 -17.59
CA ARG A 130 -0.92 3.81 -18.92
C ARG A 130 -0.72 2.37 -19.38
N GLU A 131 -1.38 2.03 -20.49
CA GLU A 131 -1.31 0.70 -21.10
C GLU A 131 -1.87 -0.35 -20.13
N THR A 132 -1.09 -1.34 -19.70
CA THR A 132 -1.55 -2.55 -19.01
C THR A 132 -2.43 -2.26 -17.79
N SER A 133 -2.04 -1.31 -16.93
CA SER A 133 -2.80 -1.04 -15.70
C SER A 133 -4.12 -0.32 -16.00
N GLN A 134 -4.09 0.67 -16.89
CA GLN A 134 -5.27 1.39 -17.34
C GLN A 134 -6.26 0.48 -18.07
N GLU A 135 -5.78 -0.38 -18.97
CA GLU A 135 -6.61 -1.33 -19.73
C GLU A 135 -7.27 -2.34 -18.79
N LEU A 136 -6.50 -2.90 -17.84
CA LEU A 136 -7.03 -3.83 -16.86
C LEU A 136 -8.09 -3.17 -15.97
N LEU A 137 -7.83 -1.98 -15.42
CA LEU A 137 -8.83 -1.26 -14.62
C LEU A 137 -10.10 -0.98 -15.42
N THR A 138 -9.97 -0.51 -16.66
CA THR A 138 -11.11 -0.22 -17.55
C THR A 138 -11.94 -1.48 -17.79
N ARG A 139 -11.27 -2.61 -18.05
CA ARG A 139 -11.94 -3.90 -18.26
C ARG A 139 -12.64 -4.39 -16.98
N LEU A 140 -11.99 -4.28 -15.82
CA LEU A 140 -12.58 -4.64 -14.53
C LEU A 140 -13.86 -3.85 -14.23
N MET A 141 -13.82 -2.53 -14.41
CA MET A 141 -14.97 -1.65 -14.18
C MET A 141 -16.13 -1.96 -15.15
N LYS A 142 -15.82 -2.36 -16.39
CA LYS A 142 -16.83 -2.79 -17.36
C LYS A 142 -17.45 -4.14 -16.99
N ASP A 143 -16.64 -5.14 -16.65
CA ASP A 143 -17.09 -6.50 -16.43
C ASP A 143 -17.81 -6.69 -15.09
N ILE A 144 -17.46 -5.91 -14.06
CA ILE A 144 -18.10 -5.96 -12.73
C ILE A 144 -19.21 -4.91 -12.58
N GLY A 145 -19.04 -3.76 -13.22
CA GLY A 145 -20.02 -2.68 -13.21
C GLY A 145 -19.73 -1.57 -12.19
N PRO A 146 -20.68 -0.63 -12.02
CA PRO A 146 -20.44 0.70 -11.45
C PRO A 146 -20.19 0.73 -9.93
N THR A 147 -20.40 -0.39 -9.24
CA THR A 147 -20.14 -0.51 -7.80
C THR A 147 -18.68 -0.81 -7.49
N LEU A 148 -17.89 -1.29 -8.46
CA LEU A 148 -16.44 -1.39 -8.34
C LEU A 148 -15.80 -0.02 -8.58
N ILE A 149 -14.86 0.35 -7.71
CA ILE A 149 -14.10 1.60 -7.81
C ILE A 149 -12.61 1.33 -7.62
N LEU A 150 -11.77 2.18 -8.21
CA LEU A 150 -10.37 2.30 -7.84
C LEU A 150 -10.28 2.92 -6.44
N THR A 151 -9.61 2.24 -5.51
CA THR A 151 -9.40 2.73 -4.14
C THR A 151 -7.97 3.17 -3.87
N SER A 152 -7.01 2.70 -4.67
CA SER A 152 -5.65 3.22 -4.70
C SER A 152 -4.98 2.83 -6.01
N GLY A 153 -4.31 3.77 -6.66
CA GLY A 153 -3.51 3.49 -7.86
C GLY A 153 -2.01 3.61 -7.58
N VAL A 154 -1.31 4.31 -8.46
CA VAL A 154 0.13 4.62 -8.38
C VAL A 154 0.50 5.18 -7.00
N ARG A 155 1.65 4.77 -6.47
CA ARG A 155 2.27 5.35 -5.27
C ARG A 155 3.76 5.56 -5.51
N SER A 156 4.21 6.80 -5.35
CA SER A 156 5.65 7.14 -5.29
C SER A 156 6.28 6.60 -4.01
N VAL A 157 7.62 6.63 -3.96
CA VAL A 157 8.39 6.26 -2.76
C VAL A 157 7.94 7.11 -1.55
N MET A 158 7.66 8.40 -1.76
CA MET A 158 7.24 9.31 -0.70
C MET A 158 5.83 9.02 -0.20
N LYS A 159 4.89 8.69 -1.10
CA LYS A 159 3.55 8.25 -0.67
C LYS A 159 3.64 6.97 0.15
N GLN A 160 4.43 5.99 -0.32
CA GLN A 160 4.58 4.71 0.39
C GLN A 160 5.25 4.89 1.75
N LEU A 161 6.32 5.71 1.84
CA LEU A 161 6.99 6.05 3.09
C LEU A 161 6.00 6.65 4.11
N SER A 162 5.23 7.66 3.69
CA SER A 162 4.26 8.32 4.56
C SER A 162 3.22 7.33 5.11
N LEU A 163 2.66 6.49 4.25
CA LEU A 163 1.69 5.48 4.65
C LEU A 163 2.33 4.45 5.61
N HIS A 164 3.56 4.00 5.32
CA HIS A 164 4.27 3.02 6.14
C HIS A 164 4.55 3.55 7.55
N MET A 165 5.02 4.80 7.66
CA MET A 165 5.22 5.47 8.94
C MET A 165 3.89 5.65 9.69
N GLU A 166 2.82 6.05 9.00
CA GLU A 166 1.49 6.12 9.63
C GLU A 166 1.05 4.74 10.16
N LYS A 167 1.35 3.66 9.43
CA LYS A 167 1.06 2.30 9.88
C LYS A 167 1.88 1.92 11.12
N ILE A 168 3.17 2.24 11.16
CA ILE A 168 4.02 2.06 12.36
C ILE A 168 3.42 2.78 13.56
N LYS A 169 2.99 4.03 13.39
CA LYS A 169 2.33 4.81 14.44
C LYS A 169 1.04 4.15 14.92
N ASN A 170 0.21 3.68 14.00
CA ASN A 170 -1.05 3.00 14.30
C ASN A 170 -0.87 1.66 15.03
N GLU A 171 0.28 1.01 14.85
CA GLU A 171 0.69 -0.20 15.56
C GLU A 171 1.55 0.11 16.80
N ASN A 172 1.41 1.32 17.36
CA ASN A 172 2.11 1.78 18.57
C ASN A 172 3.65 1.66 18.48
N GLY A 173 4.21 1.83 17.28
CA GLY A 173 5.64 1.73 17.02
C GLY A 173 6.13 0.33 16.64
N ASN A 174 5.25 -0.68 16.51
CA ASN A 174 5.66 -2.02 16.07
C ASN A 174 5.91 -2.06 14.55
N ILE A 175 7.18 -2.10 14.16
CA ILE A 175 7.61 -2.07 12.75
C ILE A 175 7.34 -3.42 12.08
N THR A 176 7.55 -4.53 12.80
CA THR A 176 7.28 -5.88 12.30
C THR A 176 5.81 -6.05 11.91
N ILE A 177 4.87 -5.69 12.79
CA ILE A 177 3.43 -5.79 12.51
C ILE A 177 2.98 -4.80 11.44
N ALA A 178 3.53 -3.57 11.46
CA ALA A 178 3.24 -2.58 10.42
C ALA A 178 3.64 -3.07 9.03
N THR A 179 4.84 -3.62 8.90
CA THR A 179 5.42 -4.12 7.64
C THR A 179 4.58 -5.22 6.99
N ARG A 180 4.02 -6.13 7.79
CA ARG A 180 3.11 -7.21 7.29
C ARG A 180 1.78 -6.70 6.75
N SER A 181 1.41 -5.47 7.08
CA SER A 181 0.14 -4.85 6.68
C SER A 181 0.32 -3.77 5.63
N LEU A 182 1.48 -3.13 5.59
CA LEU A 182 1.80 -2.09 4.65
C LEU A 182 3.31 -2.07 4.43
N VAL A 183 3.71 -2.43 3.21
CA VAL A 183 5.10 -2.71 2.89
C VAL A 183 6.01 -1.47 3.02
N PRO A 184 7.32 -1.65 3.27
CA PRO A 184 8.28 -0.55 3.35
C PRO A 184 8.40 0.21 2.01
N PRO A 185 8.86 1.46 2.02
CA PRO A 185 9.12 2.20 0.79
C PRO A 185 10.19 1.47 -0.05
N GLY A 186 10.01 1.46 -1.37
CA GLY A 186 10.86 0.69 -2.29
C GLY A 186 10.38 -0.72 -2.61
N PHE A 187 9.38 -1.25 -1.88
CA PHE A 187 8.85 -2.61 -2.06
C PHE A 187 7.37 -2.67 -2.45
N SER A 188 6.76 -1.52 -2.73
CA SER A 188 5.34 -1.44 -3.10
C SER A 188 5.14 -1.74 -4.57
N TYR A 189 4.33 -2.75 -4.88
CA TYR A 189 3.98 -3.03 -6.28
C TYR A 189 3.15 -1.92 -6.95
N HIS A 190 2.61 -0.97 -6.19
CA HIS A 190 1.98 0.24 -6.75
C HIS A 190 2.95 1.15 -7.51
N SER A 191 4.26 1.01 -7.30
CA SER A 191 5.28 1.72 -8.09
C SER A 191 5.54 1.09 -9.45
N VAL A 192 4.95 -0.07 -9.75
CA VAL A 192 5.18 -0.83 -11.00
C VAL A 192 3.88 -1.32 -11.64
N GLY A 193 2.73 -0.77 -11.26
CA GLY A 193 1.47 -1.01 -11.96
C GLY A 193 0.33 -1.56 -11.11
N ASP A 194 0.62 -2.26 -10.01
CA ASP A 194 -0.45 -2.83 -9.18
C ASP A 194 -1.36 -1.72 -8.62
N PHE A 195 -2.63 -2.06 -8.41
CA PHE A 195 -3.63 -1.12 -7.90
C PHE A 195 -4.67 -1.84 -7.05
N ASP A 196 -5.36 -1.06 -6.22
CA ASP A 196 -6.39 -1.54 -5.32
C ASP A 196 -7.78 -1.19 -5.87
N VAL A 197 -8.67 -2.17 -5.85
CA VAL A 197 -10.08 -1.97 -6.15
C VAL A 197 -10.93 -2.26 -4.92
N GLY A 198 -12.09 -1.63 -4.86
CA GLY A 198 -13.01 -1.81 -3.76
C GLY A 198 -14.45 -1.58 -4.16
N LYS A 199 -15.33 -1.72 -3.18
CA LYS A 199 -16.74 -1.43 -3.31
C LYS A 199 -17.02 0.04 -3.02
N ARG A 200 -17.84 0.65 -3.87
CA ARG A 200 -18.35 2.01 -3.67
C ARG A 200 -19.09 2.11 -2.33
N GLY A 201 -18.75 3.13 -1.54
CA GLY A 201 -19.37 3.39 -0.24
C GLY A 201 -18.85 2.56 0.93
N TRP A 202 -17.84 1.71 0.74
CA TRP A 202 -17.27 0.87 1.82
C TRP A 202 -16.15 1.54 2.62
N GLY A 203 -15.57 2.63 2.10
CA GLY A 203 -14.49 3.36 2.76
C GLY A 203 -13.37 2.43 3.24
N ARG A 204 -13.00 2.53 4.52
CA ARG A 204 -11.92 1.72 5.13
C ARG A 204 -12.19 0.22 5.11
N GLN A 205 -13.44 -0.23 4.99
CA GLN A 205 -13.75 -1.67 4.95
C GLN A 205 -13.19 -2.35 3.69
N ASN A 206 -12.95 -1.58 2.61
CA ASN A 206 -12.29 -2.09 1.41
C ASN A 206 -10.89 -2.65 1.70
N PHE A 207 -10.16 -2.11 2.68
CA PHE A 207 -8.81 -2.52 3.05
C PHE A 207 -8.76 -3.57 4.17
N THR A 208 -9.80 -4.40 4.25
CA THR A 208 -9.95 -5.48 5.22
C THR A 208 -10.38 -6.78 4.54
N ALA A 209 -10.20 -7.91 5.22
CA ALA A 209 -10.66 -9.21 4.73
C ALA A 209 -12.18 -9.26 4.46
N ASN A 210 -12.97 -8.30 4.97
CA ASN A 210 -14.39 -8.20 4.68
C ASN A 210 -14.68 -7.91 3.20
N PHE A 211 -13.77 -7.29 2.45
CA PHE A 211 -13.96 -7.09 1.02
C PHE A 211 -14.14 -8.42 0.28
N ALA A 212 -13.51 -9.50 0.76
CA ALA A 212 -13.68 -10.85 0.21
C ALA A 212 -15.11 -11.42 0.34
N ARG A 213 -15.98 -10.77 1.12
CA ARG A 213 -17.39 -11.14 1.32
C ARG A 213 -18.34 -10.35 0.42
N THR A 214 -17.82 -9.49 -0.44
CA THR A 214 -18.62 -8.67 -1.36
C THR A 214 -18.91 -9.40 -2.66
N GLU A 215 -20.00 -9.02 -3.32
CA GLU A 215 -20.33 -9.47 -4.66
C GLU A 215 -19.26 -9.03 -5.68
N GLU A 216 -18.72 -7.82 -5.51
CA GLU A 216 -17.63 -7.25 -6.30
C GLU A 216 -16.41 -8.17 -6.28
N PHE A 217 -15.98 -8.60 -5.10
CA PHE A 217 -14.87 -9.56 -4.98
C PHE A 217 -15.23 -10.93 -5.58
N TRP A 218 -16.42 -11.46 -5.34
CA TRP A 218 -16.83 -12.73 -5.94
C TRP A 218 -16.88 -12.68 -7.46
N ASN A 219 -17.22 -11.54 -8.04
CA ASN A 219 -17.19 -11.34 -9.49
C ASN A 219 -15.76 -11.16 -10.00
N LEU A 220 -14.87 -10.47 -9.27
CA LEU A 220 -13.42 -10.42 -9.59
C LEU A 220 -12.83 -11.82 -9.72
N GLN A 221 -13.13 -12.73 -8.79
CA GLN A 221 -12.57 -14.09 -8.78
C GLN A 221 -13.05 -14.98 -9.94
N LYS A 222 -14.13 -14.59 -10.64
CA LYS A 222 -14.62 -15.31 -11.83
C LYS A 222 -13.87 -14.93 -13.11
N LEU A 223 -13.14 -13.81 -13.09
CA LEU A 223 -12.45 -13.28 -14.25
C LEU A 223 -11.08 -13.95 -14.40
N SER A 224 -10.89 -14.72 -15.48
CA SER A 224 -9.68 -15.52 -15.71
C SER A 224 -8.39 -14.70 -15.91
N TYR A 225 -8.53 -13.39 -16.09
CA TYR A 225 -7.42 -12.46 -16.33
C TYR A 225 -7.06 -11.64 -15.09
N VAL A 226 -7.70 -11.91 -13.95
CA VAL A 226 -7.47 -11.20 -12.69
C VAL A 226 -6.64 -12.07 -11.76
N SER A 227 -5.67 -11.47 -11.09
CA SER A 227 -4.90 -12.11 -10.03
C SER A 227 -4.81 -11.21 -8.80
N THR A 228 -4.90 -11.79 -7.62
CA THR A 228 -4.66 -11.09 -6.35
C THR A 228 -3.18 -11.23 -5.97
N ARG A 229 -2.52 -10.12 -5.63
CA ARG A 229 -1.08 -10.13 -5.27
C ARG A 229 -0.82 -10.92 -4.00
N TYR A 230 -1.48 -10.51 -2.91
CA TYR A 230 -1.27 -11.08 -1.58
C TYR A 230 -2.41 -12.03 -1.24
N THR A 231 -2.30 -13.28 -1.70
CA THR A 231 -3.20 -14.38 -1.32
C THR A 231 -2.94 -14.83 0.13
N ILE A 232 -3.82 -15.67 0.67
CA ILE A 232 -3.59 -16.31 1.98
C ILE A 232 -2.30 -17.14 1.89
N GLY A 233 -1.36 -16.88 2.80
CA GLY A 233 -0.06 -17.58 2.83
C GLY A 233 0.88 -17.20 1.68
N ASN A 234 0.74 -16.00 1.09
CA ASN A 234 1.69 -15.52 0.10
C ASN A 234 3.13 -15.49 0.64
N GLY A 235 4.10 -15.70 -0.24
CA GLY A 235 5.51 -15.79 0.13
C GLY A 235 6.16 -14.46 0.54
N ASP A 236 5.49 -13.32 0.36
CA ASP A 236 6.07 -12.01 0.63
C ASP A 236 6.01 -11.62 2.11
N GLY A 237 5.34 -12.42 2.95
CA GLY A 237 5.16 -12.12 4.38
C GLY A 237 4.10 -11.04 4.65
N VAL A 238 3.22 -10.78 3.69
CA VAL A 238 2.13 -9.80 3.79
C VAL A 238 0.82 -10.51 4.15
N ARG A 239 -0.05 -9.84 4.91
CA ARG A 239 -1.40 -10.34 5.19
C ARG A 239 -2.20 -10.53 3.88
N TYR A 240 -3.31 -11.25 3.97
CA TYR A 240 -4.23 -11.39 2.84
C TYR A 240 -4.88 -10.04 2.46
N GLU A 241 -4.78 -9.66 1.18
CA GLU A 241 -5.29 -8.39 0.64
C GLU A 241 -6.23 -8.62 -0.57
N PRO A 242 -7.52 -8.93 -0.35
CA PRO A 242 -8.48 -9.22 -1.43
C PRO A 242 -8.71 -8.06 -2.41
N TRP A 243 -8.34 -6.84 -2.06
CA TRP A 243 -8.50 -5.64 -2.88
C TRP A 243 -7.34 -5.42 -3.87
N HIS A 244 -6.16 -6.03 -3.62
CA HIS A 244 -4.93 -5.73 -4.35
C HIS A 244 -4.84 -6.53 -5.65
N VAL A 245 -5.05 -5.84 -6.77
CA VAL A 245 -4.98 -6.41 -8.13
C VAL A 245 -3.53 -6.40 -8.61
N LYS A 246 -3.05 -7.58 -8.99
CA LYS A 246 -1.74 -7.80 -9.59
C LYS A 246 -1.79 -7.54 -11.10
N ILE A 247 -0.85 -6.73 -11.60
CA ILE A 247 -0.54 -6.69 -13.03
C ILE A 247 0.32 -7.91 -13.41
N VAL A 248 -0.02 -8.55 -14.53
CA VAL A 248 0.69 -9.71 -15.09
C VAL A 248 1.45 -9.35 -16.36
#